data_AF-A0A7W4EG82-F1
#
_entry.id   AF-A0A7W4EG82-F1
#
_cell.length_a   1.000
_cell.length_b   1.000
_cell.length_c   1.000
_cell.angle_alpha   90.00
_cell.angle_beta   90.00
_cell.angle_gamma   90.00
#
_symmetry.space_group_name_H-M   'P 1'
#
loop_
_entity.id
_entity.type
_entity.pdbx_description
1 polymer ?
#
loop_
_entity_poly.entity_id
_entity_poly.type
_entity_poly.pdbx_seq_one_letter_code
_entity_poly.pdbx_strand_id
1 'polypeptide(L)'
;MKKVDARKNPVPFSLKIRSFNLQNKTGGKLISYEEAVLLRPPAKKGAVRLADETPFKNPNHWENRTRNIKLKNGEIKKIHIIFIEEFNGKKVVF
;
A
#
# COMPACT_ATOMS: atom_id res chain seq x y z
N MET A 1 5.92 -0.51 8.05
CA MET A 1 6.53 -0.65 6.71
C MET A 1 7.59 0.41 6.52
N LYS A 2 8.86 0.02 6.36
CA LYS A 2 9.95 0.96 6.10
C LYS A 2 9.88 1.41 4.64
N LYS A 3 10.08 2.72 4.38
CA LYS A 3 10.01 3.30 3.03
C LYS A 3 11.28 3.05 2.23
N VAL A 4 12.42 3.41 2.83
CA VAL A 4 13.73 3.36 2.21
C VAL A 4 14.79 2.87 3.17
N ASP A 5 15.87 2.32 2.63
CA ASP A 5 17.09 1.99 3.36
C ASP A 5 17.98 3.24 3.53
N ALA A 6 19.16 3.05 4.13
CA ALA A 6 20.15 4.12 4.30
C ALA A 6 20.67 4.68 2.96
N ARG A 7 20.57 3.91 1.87
CA ARG A 7 21.00 4.27 0.52
C ARG A 7 19.86 4.87 -0.33
N LYS A 8 18.69 5.16 0.28
CA LYS A 8 17.48 5.69 -0.36
C LYS A 8 16.78 4.72 -1.35
N ASN A 9 17.15 3.44 -1.34
CA ASN A 9 16.47 2.41 -2.14
C ASN A 9 15.16 2.00 -1.46
N PRO A 10 14.10 1.66 -2.24
CA PRO A 10 12.88 1.07 -1.68
C PRO A 10 13.19 -0.20 -0.88
N VAL A 11 12.57 -0.33 0.30
CA VAL A 11 12.71 -1.56 1.11
C VAL A 11 11.59 -2.52 0.72
N PRO A 12 11.90 -3.67 0.09
CA PRO A 12 10.90 -4.68 -0.19
C PRO A 12 10.41 -5.33 1.11
N PHE A 13 9.16 -5.78 1.11
CA PHE A 13 8.54 -6.54 2.18
C PHE A 13 7.56 -7.56 1.61
N SER A 14 7.29 -8.61 2.39
CA SER A 14 6.20 -9.55 2.12
C SER A 14 5.05 -9.31 3.08
N LEU A 15 3.83 -9.56 2.62
CA LEU A 15 2.65 -9.54 3.48
C LEU A 15 1.59 -10.54 3.04
N LYS A 16 0.84 -11.04 4.03
CA LYS A 16 -0.40 -11.77 3.79
C LYS A 16 -1.55 -10.98 4.42
N ILE A 17 -2.59 -10.76 3.64
CA ILE A 17 -3.75 -9.93 4.03
C ILE A 17 -5.05 -10.64 3.70
N ARG A 18 -6.06 -10.48 4.56
CA ARG A 18 -7.42 -10.92 4.24
C ARG A 18 -8.11 -9.90 3.34
N SER A 19 -8.73 -10.39 2.27
CA SER A 19 -9.61 -9.56 1.45
C SER A 19 -10.83 -9.11 2.26
N PHE A 20 -11.30 -7.91 1.98
CA PHE A 20 -12.56 -7.42 2.50
C PHE A 20 -13.20 -6.51 1.45
N ASN A 21 -14.43 -6.85 1.06
CA ASN A 21 -15.26 -6.04 0.20
C ASN A 21 -16.26 -5.30 1.07
N LEU A 22 -16.15 -3.97 1.07
CA LEU A 22 -16.98 -3.10 1.90
C LEU A 22 -18.45 -3.08 1.45
N GLN A 23 -18.73 -3.22 0.15
CA GLN A 23 -20.09 -3.09 -0.39
C GLN A 23 -21.00 -4.22 0.10
N ASN A 24 -20.51 -5.46 0.03
CA ASN A 24 -21.27 -6.64 0.44
C ASN A 24 -20.85 -7.18 1.82
N LYS A 25 -19.89 -6.52 2.49
CA LYS A 25 -19.33 -6.92 3.80
C LYS A 25 -18.80 -8.36 3.82
N THR A 26 -18.38 -8.89 2.66
CA THR A 26 -17.78 -10.23 2.56
C THR A 26 -16.28 -10.14 2.36
N GLY A 27 -15.58 -11.23 2.63
CA GLY A 27 -14.13 -11.25 2.53
C GLY A 27 -13.55 -12.55 3.04
N GLY A 28 -12.30 -12.50 3.47
CA GLY A 28 -11.63 -13.63 4.10
C GLY A 28 -10.72 -14.43 3.17
N LYS A 29 -10.64 -14.09 1.87
CA LYS A 29 -9.62 -14.69 0.99
C LYS A 29 -8.25 -14.21 1.44
N LEU A 30 -7.33 -15.14 1.69
CA LEU A 30 -5.95 -14.79 1.97
C LEU A 30 -5.25 -14.40 0.66
N ILE A 31 -4.68 -13.20 0.63
CA ILE A 31 -3.92 -12.68 -0.50
C ILE A 31 -2.49 -12.45 -0.03
N SER A 32 -1.53 -13.00 -0.76
CA SER A 32 -0.11 -12.81 -0.49
C SER A 32 0.48 -11.82 -1.49
N TYR A 33 1.29 -10.90 -1.00
CA TYR A 33 2.14 -10.06 -1.83
C TYR A 33 3.59 -10.28 -1.43
N GLU A 34 4.37 -10.79 -2.37
CA GLU A 34 5.81 -10.98 -2.23
C GLU A 34 6.56 -9.80 -2.87
N GLU A 35 7.68 -9.41 -2.26
CA GLU A 35 8.57 -8.35 -2.76
C GLU A 35 7.88 -7.00 -3.05
N ALA A 36 6.82 -6.67 -2.30
CA ALA A 36 6.12 -5.41 -2.44
C ALA A 36 6.93 -4.25 -1.83
N VAL A 37 6.80 -3.05 -2.39
CA VAL A 37 7.41 -1.83 -1.84
C VAL A 37 6.34 -0.80 -1.49
N LEU A 38 6.62 0.05 -0.50
CA LEU A 38 5.68 1.12 -0.15
C LEU A 38 5.67 2.17 -1.27
N LEU A 39 4.48 2.50 -1.77
CA LEU A 39 4.36 3.51 -2.82
C LEU A 39 4.82 4.88 -2.27
N ARG A 40 5.64 5.57 -3.05
CA ARG A 40 6.10 6.93 -2.76
C ARG A 40 5.43 7.91 -3.71
N PRO A 41 4.99 9.08 -3.21
CA PRO A 41 4.62 10.15 -4.12
C PRO A 41 5.85 10.55 -4.96
N PRO A 42 5.66 10.89 -6.24
CA PRO A 42 6.75 11.39 -7.07
C PRO A 42 7.25 12.74 -6.51
N ALA A 43 8.54 13.01 -6.66
CA ALA A 43 9.15 14.26 -6.18
C ALA A 43 8.61 15.51 -6.90
N LYS A 44 8.12 15.34 -8.13
CA LYS A 44 7.45 16.38 -8.91
C LYS A 44 6.08 15.87 -9.37
N LYS A 45 5.11 16.77 -9.50
CA LYS A 45 3.86 16.46 -10.19
C LYS A 45 4.18 16.08 -11.64
N GLY A 46 3.60 14.98 -12.13
CA GLY A 46 3.73 14.61 -13.54
C GLY A 46 3.04 15.64 -14.45
N ALA A 47 3.46 15.74 -15.71
CA ALA A 47 2.92 16.70 -16.67
C ALA A 47 1.39 16.66 -16.78
N VAL A 48 0.80 15.46 -16.82
CA VAL A 48 -0.65 15.24 -16.81
C VAL A 48 -1.32 15.86 -15.57
N ARG A 49 -0.66 15.79 -14.41
CA ARG A 49 -1.18 16.33 -13.15
C ARG A 49 -0.97 17.84 -13.02
N LEU A 50 -0.04 18.42 -13.79
CA LEU A 50 0.12 19.88 -13.86
C LEU A 50 -0.97 20.53 -14.71
N ALA A 51 -1.46 19.82 -15.73
CA ALA A 51 -2.57 20.26 -16.59
C ALA A 51 -3.96 20.05 -15.95
N ASP A 52 -4.02 19.37 -14.81
CA ASP A 52 -5.27 19.03 -14.11
C ASP A 52 -5.47 19.96 -12.91
N GLU A 53 -6.46 20.85 -13.02
CA GLU A 53 -6.80 21.86 -12.02
C GLU A 53 -7.47 21.28 -10.76
N THR A 54 -7.82 19.98 -10.75
CA THR A 54 -8.50 19.38 -9.62
C THR A 54 -7.63 19.45 -8.35
N PRO A 55 -8.16 19.99 -7.23
CA PRO A 55 -7.42 20.11 -5.98
C PRO A 55 -6.83 18.78 -5.53
N PHE A 56 -5.59 18.82 -5.02
CA PHE A 56 -4.96 17.62 -4.50
C PHE A 56 -5.62 17.18 -3.19
N LYS A 57 -6.37 16.07 -3.24
CA LYS A 57 -6.99 15.48 -2.05
C LYS A 57 -5.94 14.71 -1.24
N ASN A 58 -5.79 15.06 0.04
CA ASN A 58 -4.99 14.27 0.97
C ASN A 58 -5.63 12.88 1.16
N PRO A 59 -4.92 11.77 0.90
CA PRO A 59 -5.48 10.43 1.06
C PRO A 59 -5.77 10.01 2.51
N ASN A 60 -5.32 10.78 3.52
CA ASN A 60 -5.50 10.51 4.95
C ASN A 60 -5.25 9.04 5.33
N HIS A 61 -4.15 8.49 4.83
CA HIS A 61 -3.82 7.08 4.94
C HIS A 61 -3.79 6.56 6.39
N TRP A 62 -3.44 7.42 7.36
CA TRP A 62 -3.45 7.07 8.79
C TRP A 62 -4.87 6.86 9.32
N GLU A 63 -5.74 7.85 9.17
CA GLU A 63 -7.15 7.80 9.60
C GLU A 63 -7.89 6.65 8.92
N ASN A 64 -7.69 6.51 7.61
CA ASN A 64 -8.28 5.46 6.81
C ASN A 64 -7.66 4.08 7.07
N ARG A 65 -6.56 4.00 7.85
CA ARG A 65 -5.79 2.77 8.09
C ARG A 65 -5.45 2.04 6.77
N THR A 66 -5.17 2.79 5.71
CA THR A 66 -4.81 2.26 4.39
C THR A 66 -3.39 2.60 4.00
N ARG A 67 -2.78 1.80 3.13
CA ARG A 67 -1.52 2.13 2.46
C ARG A 67 -1.55 1.69 1.00
N ASN A 68 -0.90 2.47 0.14
CA ASN A 68 -0.65 2.06 -1.24
C ASN A 68 0.70 1.34 -1.28
N ILE A 69 0.72 0.15 -1.90
CA ILE A 69 1.91 -0.64 -2.17
C ILE A 69 2.08 -0.78 -3.68
N LYS A 70 3.32 -0.88 -4.13
CA LYS A 70 3.66 -1.18 -5.52
C LYS A 70 4.23 -2.60 -5.58
N LEU A 71 3.66 -3.40 -6.46
CA LEU A 71 4.07 -4.78 -6.71
C LEU A 71 5.22 -4.83 -7.73
N LYS A 72 5.88 -5.99 -7.83
CA LYS A 72 7.01 -6.21 -8.75
C LYS A 72 6.65 -5.97 -10.22
N ASN A 73 5.43 -6.32 -10.62
CA ASN A 73 4.88 -6.06 -11.96
C ASN A 73 4.56 -4.57 -12.23
N GLY A 74 4.78 -3.68 -11.25
CA GLY A 74 4.48 -2.26 -11.34
C GLY A 74 3.07 -1.87 -10.93
N GLU A 75 2.19 -2.84 -10.66
CA GLU A 75 0.81 -2.59 -10.24
C GLU A 75 0.77 -1.94 -8.86
N ILE A 76 -0.16 -0.99 -8.68
CA ILE A 76 -0.39 -0.31 -7.42
C ILE A 76 -1.65 -0.89 -6.77
N LYS A 77 -1.51 -1.43 -5.57
CA LYS A 77 -2.64 -1.89 -4.75
C LYS A 77 -2.80 -1.02 -3.52
N LYS A 78 -4.04 -0.66 -3.19
CA LYS A 78 -4.40 -0.09 -1.89
C LYS A 78 -4.78 -1.24 -0.95
N ILE A 79 -4.16 -1.28 0.22
CA ILE A 79 -4.42 -2.28 1.25
C ILE A 79 -4.89 -1.61 2.54
N HIS A 80 -5.66 -2.35 3.34
CA HIS A 80 -6.06 -1.94 4.68
C HIS A 80 -5.14 -2.61 5.71
N ILE A 81 -4.44 -1.83 6.52
CA ILE A 81 -3.36 -2.35 7.38
C ILE A 81 -3.87 -3.23 8.52
N ILE A 82 -5.14 -3.11 8.88
CA ILE A 82 -5.75 -3.91 9.96
C ILE A 82 -5.99 -5.37 9.56
N PHE A 83 -6.06 -5.67 8.26
CA PHE A 83 -6.33 -7.03 7.77
C PHE A 83 -5.05 -7.82 7.49
N ILE A 84 -3.89 -7.24 7.82
CA ILE A 84 -2.59 -7.91 7.64
C ILE A 84 -2.49 -9.00 8.70
N GLU A 85 -2.37 -10.25 8.25
CA GLU A 85 -2.16 -11.41 9.13
C GLU A 85 -0.66 -11.71 9.30
N GLU A 86 0.15 -11.42 8.27
CA GLU A 86 1.58 -11.69 8.28
C GLU A 86 2.32 -10.54 7.61
N PHE A 87 3.45 -10.14 8.20
CA PHE A 87 4.35 -9.12 7.67
C PHE A 87 5.79 -9.61 7.77
N ASN A 88 6.50 -9.69 6.64
CA ASN A 88 7.87 -10.21 6.55
C ASN A 88 8.03 -11.59 7.23
N GLY A 89 7.11 -12.53 6.95
CA GLY A 89 7.13 -13.87 7.52
C GLY A 89 6.71 -13.96 8.99
N LYS A 90 6.38 -12.84 9.64
CA LYS A 90 5.97 -12.80 11.05
C LYS A 90 4.47 -12.58 11.15
N LYS A 91 3.78 -13.39 11.96
CA LYS A 91 2.37 -13.15 12.28
C LYS A 91 2.21 -11.80 12.97
N VAL A 92 1.24 -11.03 12.51
CA VAL A 92 0.80 -9.80 13.16
C VAL A 92 -0.20 -10.21 14.23
N VAL A 93 0.13 -9.90 15.48
CA VAL A 93 -0.78 -10.09 16.62
C VAL A 93 -1.41 -8.73 16.90
N PHE A 94 -2.73 -8.72 17.12
CA PHE A 94 -3.53 -7.53 17.35
C PHE A 94 -3.65 -7.20 18.83
#